data_AF-A0ABD5S244-F1
#
_entry.id   AF-A0ABD5S244-F1
#
_cell.length_a   1.000
_cell.length_b   1.000
_cell.length_c   1.000
_cell.angle_alpha   90.00
_cell.angle_beta   90.00
_cell.angle_gamma   90.00
#
_symmetry.space_group_name_H-M   'P 1'
#
loop_
_entity.id
_entity.type
_entity.pdbx_description
1 polymer ?
#
loop_
_entity_poly.entity_id
_entity_poly.type
_entity_poly.pdbx_seq_one_letter_code
_entity_poly.pdbx_strand_id
1 'polypeptide(L)'
;MQSQTTEAVTGWDGEPFAGGYAGLHDLADREFTGAVTEGSAWAFMLNGKVVAVVDGAIEAFDGADGTAYRAPDPALPLLYAMKERGGEVRAQYYTNDTPLSEVDSTLSSGNFTGYVELSENVLSGDYYVVYYGGKSMSVAYVGNSRTLVGGEEAFERADDEVGIYDVREASIEIVDVPEPADQGAEEGAG
;
A
#
# COMPACT_ATOMS: atom_id res chain seq x y z
N MET A 1 -10.94 8.77 1.15
CA MET A 1 -10.50 7.39 0.95
C MET A 1 -11.66 6.71 0.26
N GLN A 2 -11.41 6.05 -0.86
CA GLN A 2 -12.47 5.44 -1.64
C GLN A 2 -13.10 4.28 -0.85
N SER A 3 -14.43 4.12 -0.93
CA SER A 3 -15.16 3.09 -0.17
C SER A 3 -14.59 1.68 -0.39
N GLN A 4 -14.23 1.36 -1.63
CA GLN A 4 -13.63 0.08 -2.00
C GLN A 4 -12.30 -0.19 -1.28
N THR A 5 -11.48 0.85 -1.05
CA THR A 5 -10.22 0.75 -0.31
C THR A 5 -10.51 0.51 1.16
N THR A 6 -11.50 1.22 1.74
CA THR A 6 -11.91 1.03 3.13
C THR A 6 -12.45 -0.37 3.38
N GLU A 7 -13.29 -0.87 2.49
CA GLU A 7 -13.86 -2.23 2.57
C GLU A 7 -12.75 -3.29 2.50
N ALA A 8 -11.76 -3.11 1.62
CA ALA A 8 -10.63 -4.03 1.49
C ALA A 8 -9.75 -4.03 2.75
N VAL A 9 -9.38 -2.85 3.25
CA VAL A 9 -8.47 -2.68 4.39
C VAL A 9 -9.12 -3.13 5.71
N THR A 10 -10.39 -2.81 5.93
CA THR A 10 -11.11 -3.25 7.15
C THR A 10 -11.39 -4.74 7.18
N GLY A 11 -11.23 -5.44 6.05
CA GLY A 11 -11.23 -6.90 5.98
C GLY A 11 -9.93 -7.57 6.43
N TRP A 12 -8.87 -6.79 6.68
CA TRP A 12 -7.60 -7.30 7.19
C TRP A 12 -7.64 -7.55 8.71
N ASP A 13 -6.59 -8.18 9.24
CA ASP A 13 -6.44 -8.41 10.68
C ASP A 13 -6.22 -7.07 11.41
N GLY A 14 -7.16 -6.71 12.29
CA GLY A 14 -7.17 -5.42 12.99
C GLY A 14 -6.76 -5.55 14.45
N GLU A 15 -5.85 -4.68 14.90
CA GLU A 15 -5.48 -4.53 16.31
C GLU A 15 -5.66 -3.06 16.76
N PRO A 16 -6.11 -2.83 18.01
CA PRO A 16 -6.15 -1.48 18.55
C PRO A 16 -4.72 -0.94 18.73
N PHE A 17 -4.52 0.35 18.45
CA PHE A 17 -3.32 1.07 18.88
C PHE A 17 -3.75 2.32 19.67
N ALA A 18 -2.88 2.79 20.55
CA ALA A 18 -3.18 3.89 21.47
C ALA A 18 -1.98 4.80 21.68
N GLY A 19 -2.21 5.99 22.21
CA GLY A 19 -1.15 6.93 22.57
C GLY A 19 -0.59 7.75 21.40
N GLY A 20 -1.36 7.89 20.32
CA GLY A 20 -1.05 8.75 19.19
C GLY A 20 0.30 8.47 18.53
N TYR A 21 1.17 9.48 18.43
CA TYR A 21 2.52 9.31 17.86
C TYR A 21 3.36 8.25 18.55
N ALA A 22 3.24 8.07 19.87
CA ALA A 22 3.97 7.01 20.57
C ALA A 22 3.52 5.62 20.08
N GLY A 23 2.21 5.44 19.84
CA GLY A 23 1.68 4.23 19.23
C GLY A 23 2.13 4.05 17.77
N LEU A 24 2.18 5.12 16.98
CA LEU A 24 2.71 5.06 15.62
C LEU A 24 4.21 4.70 15.58
N HIS A 25 5.01 5.18 16.53
CA HIS A 25 6.42 4.79 16.66
C HIS A 25 6.58 3.32 17.07
N ASP A 26 5.75 2.79 17.99
CA ASP A 26 5.75 1.35 18.29
C ASP A 26 5.44 0.50 17.05
N LEU A 27 4.46 0.94 16.25
CA LEU A 27 4.18 0.33 14.94
C LEU A 27 5.39 0.43 14.00
N ALA A 28 6.11 1.55 14.01
CA ALA A 28 7.30 1.74 13.19
C ALA A 28 8.45 0.82 13.61
N ASP A 29 8.74 0.73 14.91
CA ASP A 29 9.80 -0.11 15.50
C ASP A 29 9.60 -1.60 15.22
N ARG A 30 8.34 -2.06 15.17
CA ARG A 30 7.99 -3.46 14.80
C ARG A 30 7.87 -3.69 13.29
N GLU A 31 8.32 -2.73 12.48
CA GLU A 31 8.28 -2.76 11.01
C GLU A 31 6.87 -3.02 10.46
N PHE A 32 5.85 -2.42 11.09
CA PHE A 32 4.46 -2.64 10.72
C PHE A 32 4.19 -2.33 9.24
N THR A 33 3.39 -3.20 8.61
CA THR A 33 2.97 -3.07 7.22
C THR A 33 1.46 -3.26 7.16
N GLY A 34 0.75 -2.23 6.70
CA GLY A 34 -0.69 -2.16 6.86
C GLY A 34 -1.25 -0.75 6.69
N ALA A 35 -2.41 -0.53 7.29
CA ALA A 35 -3.05 0.78 7.33
C ALA A 35 -3.53 1.07 8.76
N VAL A 36 -3.39 2.31 9.19
CA VAL A 36 -3.80 2.79 10.51
C VAL A 36 -4.90 3.82 10.33
N THR A 37 -5.93 3.76 11.16
CA THR A 37 -7.04 4.74 11.11
C THR A 37 -7.37 5.31 12.47
N GLU A 38 -7.73 6.58 12.44
CA GLU A 38 -8.34 7.36 13.50
C GLU A 38 -9.44 8.19 12.86
N GLY A 39 -10.67 8.12 13.37
CA GLY A 39 -11.79 8.87 12.82
C GLY A 39 -11.99 8.65 11.31
N SER A 40 -11.76 9.70 10.52
CA SER A 40 -11.77 9.63 9.06
C SER A 40 -10.39 9.54 8.42
N ALA A 41 -9.31 9.77 9.17
CA ALA A 41 -7.95 9.79 8.67
C ALA A 41 -7.37 8.38 8.56
N TRP A 42 -6.58 8.17 7.51
CA TRP A 42 -5.91 6.90 7.22
C TRP A 42 -4.43 7.12 6.93
N ALA A 43 -3.56 6.32 7.55
CA ALA A 43 -2.13 6.28 7.25
C ALA A 43 -1.76 4.89 6.72
N PHE A 44 -1.21 4.81 5.51
CA PHE A 44 -0.63 3.56 5.00
C PHE A 44 0.81 3.43 5.46
N MET A 45 1.17 2.27 5.99
CA MET A 45 2.52 1.97 6.49
C MET A 45 3.13 0.78 5.75
N LEU A 46 4.42 0.89 5.43
CA LEU A 46 5.23 -0.16 4.82
C LEU A 46 6.57 -0.26 5.55
N ASN A 47 6.84 -1.41 6.16
CA ASN A 47 8.04 -1.67 6.97
C ASN A 47 8.33 -0.53 7.97
N GLY A 48 7.28 -0.12 8.69
CA GLY A 48 7.32 0.92 9.70
C GLY A 48 7.32 2.36 9.18
N LYS A 49 7.36 2.60 7.86
CA LYS A 49 7.33 3.94 7.28
C LYS A 49 5.93 4.32 6.83
N VAL A 50 5.48 5.53 7.14
CA VAL A 50 4.23 6.07 6.59
C VAL A 50 4.46 6.47 5.14
N VAL A 51 3.76 5.82 4.20
CA VAL A 51 3.90 6.03 2.75
C VAL A 51 2.79 6.88 2.14
N ALA A 52 1.70 7.10 2.90
CA ALA A 52 0.65 8.05 2.56
C ALA A 52 -0.22 8.33 3.78
N VAL A 53 -0.80 9.53 3.81
CA VAL A 53 -1.95 9.88 4.65
C VAL A 53 -3.11 10.31 3.74
N VAL A 54 -4.32 9.82 4.02
CA VAL A 54 -5.54 10.04 3.22
C VAL A 54 -6.65 10.55 4.14
N ASP A 55 -7.48 11.47 3.63
CA ASP A 55 -8.53 12.19 4.36
C ASP A 55 -8.07 12.86 5.67
N GLY A 56 -6.83 13.30 5.69
CA GLY A 56 -6.23 13.94 6.85
C GLY A 56 -4.76 14.25 6.64
N ALA A 57 -4.10 14.58 7.74
CA ALA A 57 -2.66 14.73 7.84
C ALA A 57 -2.16 13.89 9.02
N ILE A 58 -0.84 13.72 9.14
CA ILE A 58 -0.25 12.94 10.25
C ILE A 58 -0.67 13.47 11.63
N GLU A 59 -0.98 14.77 11.71
CA GLU A 59 -1.49 15.47 12.90
C GLU A 59 -2.82 14.93 13.44
N ALA A 60 -3.62 14.24 12.62
CA ALA A 60 -4.83 13.59 13.10
C ALA A 60 -4.54 12.49 14.14
N PHE A 61 -3.33 11.94 14.14
CA PHE A 61 -2.91 10.89 15.04
C PHE A 61 -2.29 11.43 16.34
N ASP A 62 -2.21 12.74 16.57
CA ASP A 62 -1.63 13.28 17.80
C ASP A 62 -2.52 12.96 19.02
N GLY A 63 -1.97 12.23 19.99
CA GLY A 63 -2.66 11.79 21.20
C GLY A 63 -3.90 10.92 20.98
N ALA A 64 -4.13 10.42 19.76
CA ALA A 64 -5.35 9.70 19.42
C ALA A 64 -5.19 8.18 19.50
N ASP A 65 -6.32 7.50 19.72
CA ASP A 65 -6.41 6.05 19.70
C ASP A 65 -7.13 5.60 18.42
N GLY A 66 -6.81 4.41 17.91
CA GLY A 66 -7.40 3.95 16.67
C GLY A 66 -7.19 2.47 16.41
N THR A 67 -7.24 2.09 15.14
CA THR A 67 -7.06 0.69 14.71
C THR A 67 -5.98 0.58 13.65
N ALA A 68 -5.07 -0.36 13.84
CA ALA A 68 -4.07 -0.76 12.88
C ALA A 68 -4.49 -2.07 12.20
N TYR A 69 -4.67 -2.04 10.89
CA TYR A 69 -5.03 -3.17 10.04
C TYR A 69 -3.77 -3.71 9.35
N ARG A 70 -3.36 -4.94 9.69
CA ARG A 70 -2.15 -5.58 9.16
C ARG A 70 -2.41 -6.09 7.75
N ALA A 71 -1.62 -5.60 6.78
CA ALA A 71 -1.76 -6.06 5.41
C ALA A 71 -1.36 -7.54 5.28
N PRO A 72 -2.13 -8.36 4.54
CA PRO A 72 -1.77 -9.74 4.25
C PRO A 72 -0.61 -9.88 3.26
N ASP A 73 -0.26 -8.81 2.53
CA ASP A 73 0.90 -8.75 1.64
C ASP A 73 1.49 -7.31 1.63
N PRO A 74 2.83 -7.14 1.61
CA PRO A 74 3.48 -5.83 1.66
C PRO A 74 3.25 -4.95 0.42
N ALA A 75 2.80 -5.49 -0.70
CA ALA A 75 2.43 -4.68 -1.87
C ALA A 75 1.20 -3.81 -1.60
N LEU A 76 0.29 -4.26 -0.73
CA LEU A 76 -1.05 -3.68 -0.59
C LEU A 76 -1.07 -2.26 -0.04
N PRO A 77 -0.35 -1.91 1.05
CA PRO A 77 -0.34 -0.52 1.55
C PRO A 77 0.15 0.46 0.48
N LEU A 78 1.15 0.06 -0.30
CA LEU A 78 1.71 0.88 -1.37
C LEU A 78 0.74 1.00 -2.56
N LEU A 79 0.12 -0.11 -2.97
CA LEU A 79 -0.91 -0.12 -4.02
C LEU A 79 -2.06 0.83 -3.66
N TYR A 80 -2.64 0.68 -2.47
CA TYR A 80 -3.77 1.51 -2.07
C TYR A 80 -3.38 2.98 -1.90
N ALA A 81 -2.21 3.28 -1.34
CA ALA A 81 -1.68 4.65 -1.32
C ALA A 81 -1.62 5.28 -2.72
N MET A 82 -1.18 4.53 -3.73
CA MET A 82 -1.14 5.00 -5.12
C MET A 82 -2.52 5.13 -5.76
N LYS A 83 -3.45 4.19 -5.50
CA LYS A 83 -4.83 4.25 -6.00
C LYS A 83 -5.59 5.44 -5.43
N GLU A 84 -5.40 5.75 -4.15
CA GLU A 84 -6.03 6.90 -3.49
C GLU A 84 -5.53 8.24 -4.04
N ARG A 85 -4.31 8.29 -4.58
CA ARG A 85 -3.77 9.47 -5.29
C ARG A 85 -4.25 9.59 -6.74
N GLY A 86 -5.01 8.60 -7.24
CA GLY A 86 -5.68 8.67 -8.54
C GLY A 86 -4.74 8.52 -9.75
N GLY A 87 -3.65 7.75 -9.61
CA GLY A 87 -2.54 7.62 -10.57
C GLY A 87 -2.87 7.79 -12.07
N GLU A 88 -1.98 8.48 -12.79
CA GLU A 88 -2.13 8.84 -14.21
C GLU A 88 -1.80 7.65 -15.12
N VAL A 89 -2.71 7.29 -16.04
CA VAL A 89 -2.42 6.28 -17.06
C VAL A 89 -1.39 6.84 -18.04
N ARG A 90 -0.20 6.24 -18.06
CA ARG A 90 0.90 6.63 -18.94
C ARG A 90 0.91 5.83 -20.23
N ALA A 91 0.52 4.57 -20.14
CA ALA A 91 0.49 3.65 -21.26
C ALA A 91 -0.51 2.52 -21.00
N GLN A 92 -0.98 1.93 -22.07
CA GLN A 92 -1.86 0.76 -22.05
C GLN A 92 -1.35 -0.24 -23.11
N TYR A 93 -1.32 -1.51 -22.74
CA TYR A 93 -0.77 -2.59 -23.57
C TYR A 93 -1.65 -3.83 -23.53
N TYR A 94 -1.54 -4.68 -24.55
CA TYR A 94 -2.18 -5.99 -24.60
C TYR A 94 -1.11 -7.08 -24.41
N THR A 95 -1.31 -8.02 -23.47
CA THR A 95 -0.26 -8.96 -23.06
C THR A 95 0.21 -9.90 -24.16
N ASN A 96 -0.62 -10.18 -25.19
CA ASN A 96 -0.17 -10.95 -26.36
C ASN A 96 0.86 -10.22 -27.22
N ASP A 97 0.78 -8.88 -27.27
CA ASP A 97 1.68 -8.06 -28.07
C ASP A 97 2.89 -7.61 -27.24
N THR A 98 2.69 -7.36 -25.96
CA THR A 98 3.72 -6.91 -25.02
C THR A 98 3.58 -7.68 -23.71
N PRO A 99 4.40 -8.71 -23.47
CA PRO A 99 4.40 -9.45 -22.20
C PRO A 99 4.70 -8.54 -21.02
N LEU A 100 4.14 -8.86 -19.85
CA LEU A 100 4.31 -8.06 -18.65
C LEU A 100 5.78 -7.99 -18.21
N SER A 101 6.51 -9.10 -18.35
CA SER A 101 7.95 -9.20 -18.08
C SER A 101 8.82 -8.25 -18.90
N GLU A 102 8.44 -7.93 -20.14
CA GLU A 102 9.17 -6.94 -20.97
C GLU A 102 9.03 -5.52 -20.40
N VAL A 103 7.81 -5.16 -19.97
CA VAL A 103 7.54 -3.87 -19.35
C VAL A 103 8.15 -3.78 -17.95
N ASP A 104 8.04 -4.84 -17.14
CA ASP A 104 8.65 -4.88 -15.79
C ASP A 104 10.14 -4.57 -15.83
N SER A 105 10.89 -5.22 -16.73
CA SER A 105 12.32 -4.96 -16.88
C SER A 105 12.62 -3.49 -17.21
N THR A 106 11.77 -2.86 -18.03
CA THR A 106 11.90 -1.45 -18.42
C THR A 106 11.58 -0.51 -17.25
N LEU A 107 10.47 -0.75 -16.55
CA LEU A 107 10.02 0.08 -15.42
C LEU A 107 11.00 -0.01 -14.25
N SER A 108 11.43 -1.22 -13.90
CA SER A 108 12.40 -1.46 -12.84
C SER A 108 13.74 -0.78 -13.14
N SER A 109 14.26 -0.94 -14.37
CA SER A 109 15.51 -0.27 -14.79
C SER A 109 15.38 1.26 -14.84
N GLY A 110 14.19 1.76 -15.14
CA GLY A 110 13.88 3.19 -15.20
C GLY A 110 13.62 3.85 -13.84
N ASN A 111 13.72 3.11 -12.73
CA ASN A 111 13.38 3.58 -11.38
C ASN A 111 11.95 4.13 -11.30
N PHE A 112 11.03 3.49 -12.02
CA PHE A 112 9.62 3.89 -12.10
C PHE A 112 8.96 3.87 -10.72
N THR A 113 7.99 4.76 -10.53
CA THR A 113 7.15 4.82 -9.32
C THR A 113 5.69 4.90 -9.73
N GLY A 114 4.92 3.90 -9.32
CA GLY A 114 3.57 3.69 -9.80
C GLY A 114 3.20 2.22 -9.73
N TYR A 115 2.18 1.82 -10.48
CA TYR A 115 1.75 0.43 -10.52
C TYR A 115 1.25 0.06 -11.91
N VAL A 116 1.38 -1.23 -12.24
CA VAL A 116 0.70 -1.85 -13.35
C VAL A 116 -0.58 -2.49 -12.83
N GLU A 117 -1.67 -2.33 -13.57
CA GLU A 117 -2.96 -2.96 -13.32
C GLU A 117 -3.37 -3.76 -14.55
N LEU A 118 -3.43 -5.09 -14.41
CA LEU A 118 -3.92 -6.03 -15.42
C LEU A 118 -5.27 -6.58 -14.91
N SER A 119 -6.35 -5.96 -15.35
CA SER A 119 -7.72 -6.31 -14.96
C SER A 119 -8.72 -6.22 -16.13
N GLU A 120 -8.33 -5.64 -17.26
CA GLU A 120 -9.20 -5.48 -18.41
C GLU A 120 -9.12 -6.68 -19.37
N ASN A 121 -10.27 -7.25 -19.71
CA ASN A 121 -10.37 -8.49 -20.51
C ASN A 121 -9.61 -9.69 -19.91
N VAL A 122 -9.42 -9.68 -18.60
CA VAL A 122 -8.79 -10.75 -17.82
C VAL A 122 -9.86 -11.74 -17.34
N LEU A 123 -9.59 -13.03 -17.44
CA LEU A 123 -10.56 -14.07 -17.05
C LEU A 123 -10.34 -14.57 -15.64
N SER A 124 -9.08 -14.62 -15.20
CA SER A 124 -8.70 -15.33 -13.99
C SER A 124 -8.68 -14.46 -12.73
N GLY A 125 -8.59 -13.12 -12.85
CA GLY A 125 -8.51 -12.24 -11.68
C GLY A 125 -8.11 -10.80 -11.98
N ASP A 126 -7.74 -10.07 -10.93
CA ASP A 126 -7.11 -8.75 -11.02
C ASP A 126 -5.65 -8.87 -10.59
N TYR A 127 -4.71 -8.39 -11.41
CA TYR A 127 -3.28 -8.49 -11.15
C TYR A 127 -2.64 -7.11 -11.04
N TYR A 128 -1.73 -6.96 -10.08
CA TYR A 128 -1.06 -5.70 -9.81
C TYR A 128 0.44 -5.91 -9.61
N VAL A 129 1.24 -5.03 -10.20
CA VAL A 129 2.69 -4.93 -9.93
C VAL A 129 2.99 -3.50 -9.49
N VAL A 130 3.42 -3.33 -8.25
CA VAL A 130 3.66 -2.03 -7.63
C VAL A 130 5.15 -1.73 -7.67
N TYR A 131 5.54 -0.56 -8.16
CA TYR A 131 6.92 -0.14 -8.34
C TYR A 131 7.26 1.05 -7.45
N TYR A 132 8.41 0.99 -6.78
CA TYR A 132 8.98 2.12 -6.06
C TYR A 132 10.51 2.02 -6.07
N GLY A 133 11.17 3.05 -6.60
CA GLY A 133 12.63 3.12 -6.61
C GLY A 133 13.30 1.95 -7.35
N GLY A 134 12.69 1.50 -8.46
CA GLY A 134 13.20 0.41 -9.29
C GLY A 134 13.01 -0.99 -8.71
N LYS A 135 12.32 -1.11 -7.56
CA LYS A 135 11.87 -2.39 -7.00
C LYS A 135 10.40 -2.59 -7.31
N SER A 136 10.00 -3.84 -7.53
CA SER A 136 8.61 -4.22 -7.72
C SER A 136 8.13 -5.21 -6.64
N MET A 137 6.83 -5.16 -6.36
CA MET A 137 6.10 -6.13 -5.54
C MET A 137 4.79 -6.46 -6.24
N SER A 138 4.41 -7.74 -6.28
CA SER A 138 3.25 -8.20 -7.04
C SER A 138 2.18 -8.77 -6.15
N VAL A 139 0.93 -8.52 -6.50
CA VAL A 139 -0.25 -9.05 -5.82
C VAL A 139 -1.38 -9.28 -6.80
N ALA A 140 -2.18 -10.32 -6.56
CA ALA A 140 -3.29 -10.68 -7.43
C ALA A 140 -4.50 -11.13 -6.60
N TYR A 141 -5.70 -10.91 -7.14
CA TYR A 141 -6.95 -11.44 -6.64
C TYR A 141 -7.52 -12.43 -7.65
N VAL A 142 -7.34 -13.72 -7.40
CA VAL A 142 -7.61 -14.78 -8.39
C VAL A 142 -8.93 -15.51 -8.09
N GLY A 143 -9.66 -15.80 -9.16
CA GLY A 143 -10.89 -16.59 -9.17
C GLY A 143 -12.11 -15.87 -8.61
N ASN A 144 -13.26 -16.55 -8.66
CA ASN A 144 -14.55 -16.00 -8.19
C ASN A 144 -14.55 -15.62 -6.70
N SER A 145 -13.74 -16.30 -5.89
CA SER A 145 -13.59 -16.02 -4.46
C SER A 145 -12.57 -14.91 -4.16
N ARG A 146 -11.95 -14.31 -5.19
CA ARG A 146 -10.92 -13.25 -5.07
C ARG A 146 -9.82 -13.63 -4.08
N THR A 147 -9.25 -14.82 -4.24
CA THR A 147 -8.16 -15.30 -3.36
C THR A 147 -6.91 -14.46 -3.59
N LEU A 148 -6.35 -13.92 -2.52
CA LEU A 148 -5.13 -13.14 -2.57
C LEU A 148 -3.93 -14.04 -2.85
N VAL A 149 -3.12 -13.66 -3.83
CA VAL A 149 -1.81 -14.26 -4.14
C VAL A 149 -0.79 -13.12 -4.15
N GLY A 150 0.38 -13.33 -3.56
CA GLY A 150 1.43 -12.31 -3.45
C GLY A 150 2.77 -12.78 -3.99
N GLY A 151 3.71 -11.84 -4.13
CA GLY A 151 5.10 -12.13 -4.50
C GLY A 151 5.28 -12.69 -5.91
N GLU A 152 6.28 -13.55 -6.08
CA GLU A 152 6.66 -14.13 -7.39
C GLU A 152 5.50 -14.88 -8.04
N GLU A 153 4.72 -15.66 -7.27
CA GLU A 153 3.56 -16.39 -7.81
C GLU A 153 2.52 -15.44 -8.42
N ALA A 154 2.31 -14.26 -7.81
CA ALA A 154 1.38 -13.27 -8.36
C ALA A 154 1.90 -12.69 -9.68
N PHE A 155 3.22 -12.49 -9.80
CA PHE A 155 3.85 -12.01 -11.03
C PHE A 155 3.81 -13.06 -12.14
N GLU A 156 4.19 -14.30 -11.84
CA GLU A 156 4.19 -15.39 -12.82
C GLU A 156 2.80 -15.62 -13.41
N ARG A 157 1.76 -15.58 -12.57
CA ARG A 157 0.37 -15.68 -13.04
C ARG A 157 -0.05 -14.48 -13.89
N ALA A 158 0.40 -13.28 -13.55
CA ALA A 158 0.11 -12.08 -14.33
C ALA A 158 0.79 -12.11 -15.71
N ASP A 159 2.01 -12.65 -15.81
CA ASP A 159 2.76 -12.75 -17.07
C ASP A 159 2.18 -13.82 -18.03
N ASP A 160 1.54 -14.87 -17.50
CA ASP A 160 0.83 -15.90 -18.30
C ASP A 160 -0.60 -15.47 -18.69
N GLU A 161 -1.14 -14.41 -18.06
CA GLU A 161 -2.52 -14.00 -18.26
C GLU A 161 -2.72 -13.21 -19.56
N VAL A 162 -3.82 -13.50 -20.26
CA VAL A 162 -4.24 -12.76 -21.44
C VAL A 162 -5.18 -11.62 -21.04
N GLY A 163 -4.77 -10.38 -21.27
CA GLY A 163 -5.57 -9.20 -20.99
C GLY A 163 -4.91 -7.89 -21.37
N ILE A 164 -5.56 -6.79 -21.03
CA ILE A 164 -5.06 -5.43 -21.20
C ILE A 164 -4.59 -4.92 -19.84
N TYR A 165 -3.39 -4.32 -19.82
CA TYR A 165 -2.85 -3.69 -18.62
C TYR A 165 -2.53 -2.22 -18.82
N ASP A 166 -2.79 -1.45 -17.78
CA ASP A 166 -2.43 -0.04 -17.67
C ASP A 166 -1.13 0.10 -16.87
N VAL A 167 -0.21 0.93 -17.36
CA VAL A 167 0.91 1.45 -16.57
C VAL A 167 0.47 2.79 -15.98
N ARG A 168 0.31 2.84 -14.66
CA ARG A 168 -0.17 4.02 -13.92
C ARG A 168 0.95 4.63 -13.10
N GLU A 169 1.30 5.88 -13.40
CA GLU A 169 2.25 6.65 -12.61
C GLU A 169 1.57 7.24 -11.39
N ALA A 170 2.18 7.07 -10.22
CA ALA A 170 1.66 7.60 -8.97
C ALA A 170 2.81 7.95 -8.02
N SER A 171 2.81 9.17 -7.50
CA SER A 171 3.83 9.61 -6.55
C SER A 171 3.55 9.07 -5.14
N ILE A 172 4.61 8.74 -4.41
CA ILE A 172 4.57 8.40 -2.97
C ILE A 172 5.27 9.49 -2.18
N GLU A 173 4.70 9.85 -1.04
CA GLU A 173 5.32 10.79 -0.10
C GLU A 173 5.53 10.06 1.22
N ILE A 174 6.80 9.91 1.61
CA ILE A 174 7.12 9.38 2.93
C ILE A 174 6.88 10.47 3.94
N VAL A 175 6.04 10.18 4.94
CA VAL A 175 5.68 11.12 5.99
C VAL A 175 6.41 10.71 7.26
N ASP A 176 7.21 11.61 7.83
CA ASP A 176 7.82 11.38 9.13
C ASP A 176 6.76 11.49 10.23
N VAL A 177 6.80 10.54 11.16
CA VAL A 177 5.96 10.58 12.36
C VAL A 177 6.64 11.53 13.36
N PRO A 178 5.97 12.61 13.78
CA PRO A 178 6.53 13.52 14.78
C PRO A 178 6.93 12.77 16.06
N GLU A 179 7.94 13.29 16.76
CA GLU A 179 8.29 12.76 18.08
C GLU A 179 7.10 12.95 19.03
N PRO A 180 6.76 11.95 19.85
CA PRO A 180 5.73 12.12 20.87
C PRO A 180 6.20 13.23 21.83
N ALA A 181 5.26 14.06 22.30
CA ALA A 181 5.59 15.03 23.34
C ALA A 181 6.21 14.27 24.53
N ASP A 182 7.43 14.67 24.93
CA ASP A 182 8.09 14.12 26.10
C ASP A 182 7.17 14.34 27.29
N GLN A 183 6.49 13.28 27.72
CA GLN A 183 5.76 13.29 28.98
C GLN A 183 6.84 13.29 30.04
N GLY A 184 7.33 14.50 30.34
CA GLY A 184 8.48 14.74 31.17
C GLY A 184 8.45 13.81 32.36
N ALA A 185 9.54 13.07 32.53
CA ALA A 185 9.79 12.33 33.74
C ALA A 185 9.55 13.27 34.93
N GLU A 186 8.43 13.08 35.62
CA GLU A 186 8.28 13.50 37.01
C GLU A 186 9.23 12.62 37.85
N GLU A 187 10.55 12.84 37.70
CA GLU A 187 11.51 12.43 38.72
C GLU A 187 11.29 13.36 39.92
N GLY A 188 10.52 12.82 40.87
CA GLY A 188 10.08 13.48 42.06
C GLY A 188 11.23 14.07 42.89
N ALA A 189 10.92 15.21 43.49
CA ALA A 189 11.68 15.75 44.60
C ALA A 189 11.79 14.72 45.73
N GLY A 190 13.03 14.48 46.17
CA GLY A 190 13.39 13.81 47.42
C GLY A 190 14.67 14.42 47.98
#